data_AF-A0A517TFW8-F1
#
_entry.id   AF-A0A517TFW8-F1
#
_cell.length_a   1.000
_cell.length_b   1.000
_cell.length_c   1.000
_cell.angle_alpha   90.00
_cell.angle_beta   90.00
_cell.angle_gamma   90.00
#
_symmetry.space_group_name_H-M   'P 1'
#
loop_
_entity.id
_entity.type
_entity.pdbx_description
1 polymer ?
#
loop_
_entity_poly.entity_id
_entity_poly.type
_entity_poly.pdbx_seq_one_letter_code
_entity_poly.pdbx_strand_id
1 'polypeptide(L)'
;MSRTISACAAVLLAAATSFAQSDPSNFDDVLNYPTVVLGNPINGPAPGATLPAFGGTTQFNFNAGSGSTNNTFSGWDNEVNVFAGATINNVTIDDGTTLNLVGGDLHDLSTSAPAPLHPSVVNLLSGNVTGDLNLSGQSIVAIHTGDDLAVSLTDTPTLGVHAGADLASLDAPGAPGVTITGGTIGPVTTANNPRFQISGGEFTGVVEVLNDSQFNISGGDFADLRVNILNDINVAGGSFEAVDLNAIGMRANISGGSFGDSPFVVRSRAEANITGGAFGNNFQIESNGTATISGGTFAADFDVDDNGTLNLVVTQVLIDGVDRTSEVALVNAAGQDFEIDRLAPPMLLEGLFTDGSPFAFAFQPEGPMLADEVSTLDPNSTIRLIVGPAQLDGDFNADGVVDAADYTVWRDHQGERGEASIGFNGDGLNGVDQADYQIWQSQYGAATPATSQAIPEPAAWVLVIGGTLGLRKRIV
;
A
#
# COMPACT_ATOMS: atom_id res chain seq x y z
N MET A 1 20.03 7.53 -10.97
CA MET A 1 19.84 6.89 -9.64
C MET A 1 18.79 5.77 -9.65
N SER A 2 18.30 5.32 -10.81
CA SER A 2 17.25 4.28 -10.96
C SER A 2 17.75 2.82 -10.85
N ARG A 3 19.06 2.59 -10.64
CA ARG A 3 19.64 1.23 -10.55
C ARG A 3 19.55 0.56 -9.18
N THR A 4 19.09 1.26 -8.13
CA THR A 4 19.09 0.75 -6.75
C THR A 4 17.74 0.20 -6.29
N ILE A 5 16.62 0.64 -6.88
CA ILE A 5 15.27 0.30 -6.41
C ILE A 5 14.79 -1.03 -7.01
N SER A 6 14.97 -1.22 -8.32
CA SER A 6 14.73 -2.52 -8.99
C SER A 6 15.67 -3.61 -8.48
N ALA A 7 16.84 -3.23 -7.96
CA ALA A 7 17.75 -4.16 -7.30
C ALA A 7 17.22 -4.65 -5.95
N CYS A 8 16.51 -3.85 -5.13
CA CYS A 8 16.00 -4.31 -3.82
C CYS A 8 14.92 -5.41 -3.96
N ALA A 9 13.94 -5.24 -4.85
CA ALA A 9 12.87 -6.22 -5.05
C ALA A 9 13.37 -7.48 -5.78
N ALA A 10 14.27 -7.32 -6.77
CA ALA A 10 14.91 -8.46 -7.44
C ALA A 10 15.90 -9.19 -6.52
N VAL A 11 16.58 -8.48 -5.60
CA VAL A 11 17.43 -9.09 -4.57
C VAL A 11 16.57 -9.84 -3.56
N LEU A 12 15.39 -9.37 -3.15
CA LEU A 12 14.53 -10.12 -2.21
C LEU A 12 13.91 -11.38 -2.82
N LEU A 13 13.39 -11.31 -4.05
CA LEU A 13 12.79 -12.47 -4.72
C LEU A 13 13.86 -13.49 -5.18
N ALA A 14 15.05 -13.02 -5.56
CA ALA A 14 16.21 -13.89 -5.74
C ALA A 14 16.77 -14.39 -4.39
N ALA A 15 16.64 -13.64 -3.29
CA ALA A 15 17.15 -14.03 -1.97
C ALA A 15 16.33 -15.13 -1.29
N ALA A 16 15.02 -15.19 -1.53
CA ALA A 16 14.24 -16.34 -1.04
C ALA A 16 14.62 -17.68 -1.72
N THR A 17 15.28 -17.65 -2.89
CA THR A 17 15.63 -18.86 -3.66
C THR A 17 17.14 -19.15 -3.78
N SER A 18 18.02 -18.23 -3.39
CA SER A 18 19.49 -18.36 -3.58
C SER A 18 20.31 -18.57 -2.30
N PHE A 19 19.71 -18.57 -1.11
CA PHE A 19 20.42 -18.67 0.16
C PHE A 19 20.19 -20.03 0.85
N ALA A 20 20.35 -21.11 0.08
CA ALA A 20 20.56 -22.43 0.64
C ALA A 20 21.91 -22.48 1.36
N GLN A 21 22.07 -23.43 2.29
CA GLN A 21 23.36 -23.77 2.90
C GLN A 21 24.43 -23.83 1.80
N SER A 22 25.50 -23.06 1.96
CA SER A 22 26.56 -23.04 0.96
C SER A 22 27.42 -24.31 1.05
N ASP A 23 27.99 -24.74 -0.08
CA ASP A 23 28.81 -25.95 -0.15
C ASP A 23 30.00 -25.82 0.83
N PRO A 24 30.16 -26.74 1.82
CA PRO A 24 31.24 -26.68 2.81
C PRO A 24 32.64 -26.63 2.20
N SER A 25 32.81 -27.09 0.95
CA SER A 25 34.09 -27.04 0.24
C SER A 25 34.54 -25.62 -0.15
N ASN A 26 33.65 -24.64 0.00
CA ASN A 26 33.94 -23.23 -0.22
C ASN A 26 34.58 -22.55 1.01
N PHE A 27 34.82 -23.26 2.12
CA PHE A 27 35.35 -22.67 3.35
C PHE A 27 36.74 -23.19 3.71
N ASP A 28 37.57 -22.30 4.29
CA ASP A 28 38.90 -22.66 4.79
C ASP A 28 38.81 -23.57 6.03
N ASP A 29 37.88 -23.28 6.94
CA ASP A 29 37.58 -24.07 8.14
C ASP A 29 36.11 -24.49 8.20
N VAL A 30 35.84 -25.74 8.60
CA VAL A 30 34.48 -26.24 8.86
C VAL A 30 34.40 -26.83 10.26
N LEU A 31 33.75 -26.09 11.16
CA LEU A 31 33.58 -26.44 12.57
C LEU A 31 32.22 -27.10 12.79
N ASN A 32 32.23 -28.42 12.95
CA ASN A 32 31.03 -29.18 13.30
C ASN A 32 30.94 -29.34 14.82
N TYR A 33 29.83 -28.89 15.41
CA TYR A 33 29.54 -28.99 16.84
C TYR A 33 28.48 -30.08 17.09
N PRO A 34 28.88 -31.34 17.31
CA PRO A 34 27.98 -32.39 17.79
C PRO A 34 27.93 -32.42 19.32
N THR A 35 26.73 -32.55 19.88
CA THR A 35 26.45 -33.16 21.20
C THR A 35 27.35 -32.69 22.37
N VAL A 36 27.48 -31.38 22.56
CA VAL A 36 28.02 -30.77 23.79
C VAL A 36 27.18 -29.54 24.11
N VAL A 37 26.65 -29.46 25.34
CA VAL A 37 26.16 -28.20 25.90
C VAL A 37 27.39 -27.37 26.22
N LEU A 38 27.79 -26.49 25.29
CA LEU A 38 28.81 -25.51 25.54
C LEU A 38 28.15 -24.42 26.39
N GLY A 39 28.25 -24.55 27.71
CA GLY A 39 27.93 -23.45 28.64
C GLY A 39 28.89 -22.26 28.52
N ASN A 40 29.69 -22.19 27.45
CA ASN A 40 30.70 -21.18 27.19
C ASN A 40 30.39 -20.50 25.85
N PRO A 41 30.60 -19.17 25.76
CA PRO A 41 30.36 -18.40 24.53
C PRO A 41 31.27 -18.90 23.39
N ILE A 42 30.69 -19.06 22.19
CA ILE A 42 31.45 -19.28 20.95
C ILE A 42 31.65 -17.92 20.30
N ASN A 43 32.92 -17.56 20.06
CA ASN A 43 33.30 -16.34 19.36
C ASN A 43 33.91 -16.70 18.00
N GLY A 44 33.41 -16.09 16.93
CA GLY A 44 34.01 -16.19 15.60
C GLY A 44 35.41 -15.55 15.52
N PRO A 45 36.20 -15.86 14.48
CA PRO A 45 37.51 -15.25 14.27
C PRO A 45 37.43 -13.74 14.05
N ALA A 46 38.41 -12.98 14.55
CA ALA A 46 38.47 -11.52 14.37
C ALA A 46 38.82 -11.13 12.90
N PRO A 47 38.46 -9.92 12.42
CA PRO A 47 38.63 -9.53 11.02
C PRO A 47 40.10 -9.54 10.55
N GLY A 48 40.40 -10.22 9.43
CA GLY A 48 41.67 -10.04 8.71
C GLY A 48 42.17 -11.20 7.85
N ALA A 49 41.70 -11.32 6.61
CA ALA A 49 42.43 -11.93 5.49
C ALA A 49 41.87 -11.44 4.14
N THR A 50 42.72 -11.37 3.11
CA THR A 50 42.37 -10.92 1.75
C THR A 50 41.69 -12.01 0.92
N LEU A 51 40.58 -11.61 0.27
CA LEU A 51 39.63 -12.28 -0.64
C LEU A 51 40.11 -13.45 -1.53
N PRO A 52 39.19 -14.40 -1.83
CA PRO A 52 38.59 -14.48 -3.16
C PRO A 52 37.05 -14.39 -3.15
N ALA A 53 36.46 -14.04 -4.30
CA ALA A 53 35.02 -14.00 -4.51
C ALA A 53 34.41 -15.41 -4.46
N PHE A 54 33.34 -15.58 -3.67
CA PHE A 54 32.71 -16.86 -3.30
C PHE A 54 33.68 -17.84 -2.61
N GLY A 55 33.75 -17.72 -1.28
CA GLY A 55 34.45 -18.65 -0.40
C GLY A 55 35.06 -17.92 0.80
N GLY A 56 34.59 -18.25 2.00
CA GLY A 56 34.88 -17.57 3.25
C GLY A 56 35.52 -18.43 4.32
N THR A 57 36.10 -17.79 5.32
CA THR A 57 37.09 -18.40 6.24
C THR A 57 36.57 -19.50 7.16
N THR A 58 35.33 -19.46 7.68
CA THR A 58 34.85 -20.49 8.62
C THR A 58 33.34 -20.74 8.53
N GLN A 59 32.97 -22.02 8.45
CA GLN A 59 31.59 -22.50 8.58
C GLN A 59 31.37 -23.12 9.98
N PHE A 60 30.35 -22.68 10.71
CA PHE A 60 29.94 -23.21 12.02
C PHE A 60 28.65 -24.02 11.88
N ASN A 61 28.73 -25.33 12.08
CA ASN A 61 27.59 -26.25 11.94
C ASN A 61 27.13 -26.76 13.32
N PHE A 62 26.01 -26.25 13.80
CA PHE A 62 25.34 -26.68 15.03
C PHE A 62 24.39 -27.84 14.73
N ASN A 63 24.78 -29.05 15.12
CA ASN A 63 24.04 -30.27 14.86
C ASN A 63 23.16 -30.67 16.05
N ALA A 64 22.29 -31.65 15.86
CA ALA A 64 21.42 -32.19 16.91
C ALA A 64 22.16 -32.45 18.24
N GLY A 65 21.60 -31.94 19.34
CA GLY A 65 22.15 -32.04 20.70
C GLY A 65 23.24 -31.01 21.02
N SER A 66 23.56 -30.07 20.13
CA SER A 66 24.38 -28.90 20.46
C SER A 66 23.57 -27.86 21.22
N GLY A 67 24.20 -27.25 22.22
CA GLY A 67 23.61 -26.18 23.03
C GLY A 67 24.63 -25.08 23.26
N SER A 68 24.32 -23.83 22.93
CA SER A 68 25.21 -22.68 23.20
C SER A 68 24.45 -21.43 23.64
N THR A 69 25.12 -20.54 24.38
CA THR A 69 24.57 -19.28 24.88
C THR A 69 25.60 -18.16 24.75
N ASN A 70 25.17 -16.93 24.44
CA ASN A 70 26.00 -15.73 24.31
C ASN A 70 27.05 -15.88 23.20
N ASN A 71 26.58 -16.06 21.97
CA ASN A 71 27.44 -16.32 20.82
C ASN A 71 27.65 -15.03 20.04
N THR A 72 28.90 -14.72 19.69
CA THR A 72 29.22 -13.60 18.81
C THR A 72 29.96 -14.10 17.59
N PHE A 73 29.35 -13.95 16.42
CA PHE A 73 29.97 -14.28 15.14
C PHE A 73 30.27 -13.00 14.38
N SER A 74 31.55 -12.75 14.18
CA SER A 74 32.06 -11.53 13.57
C SER A 74 33.03 -11.88 12.47
N GLY A 75 32.98 -11.13 11.37
CA GLY A 75 33.94 -11.24 10.26
C GLY A 75 33.33 -11.68 8.94
N TRP A 76 34.07 -11.37 7.87
CA TRP A 76 33.64 -11.54 6.49
C TRP A 76 33.50 -13.02 6.13
N ASP A 77 32.44 -13.32 5.37
CA ASP A 77 32.18 -14.64 4.77
C ASP A 77 32.13 -15.81 5.79
N ASN A 78 31.78 -15.54 7.05
CA ASN A 78 31.41 -16.58 8.01
C ASN A 78 30.00 -17.09 7.74
N GLU A 79 29.78 -18.39 7.88
CA GLU A 79 28.44 -19.00 7.78
C GLU A 79 28.13 -19.80 9.04
N VAL A 80 26.98 -19.51 9.67
CA VAL A 80 26.46 -20.22 10.84
C VAL A 80 25.23 -21.00 10.42
N ASN A 81 25.30 -22.33 10.47
CA ASN A 81 24.18 -23.21 10.16
C ASN A 81 23.68 -23.89 11.43
N VAL A 82 22.38 -23.77 11.69
CA VAL A 82 21.70 -24.34 12.86
C VAL A 82 20.69 -25.38 12.38
N PHE A 83 21.02 -26.65 12.61
CA PHE A 83 20.23 -27.78 12.15
C PHE A 83 19.26 -28.27 13.23
N ALA A 84 18.32 -29.13 12.81
CA ALA A 84 17.30 -29.70 13.69
C ALA A 84 17.88 -30.32 14.97
N GLY A 85 17.27 -29.99 16.11
CA GLY A 85 17.66 -30.45 17.44
C GLY A 85 18.89 -29.76 18.04
N ALA A 86 19.44 -28.73 17.40
CA ALA A 86 20.39 -27.80 18.01
C ALA A 86 19.65 -26.65 18.70
N THR A 87 20.23 -26.10 19.78
CA THR A 87 19.71 -24.90 20.45
C THR A 87 20.82 -23.86 20.58
N ILE A 88 20.61 -22.65 20.09
CA ILE A 88 21.52 -21.53 20.31
C ILE A 88 20.77 -20.32 20.86
N ASN A 89 21.38 -19.61 21.80
CA ASN A 89 20.77 -18.48 22.49
C ASN A 89 21.69 -17.26 22.49
N ASN A 90 21.09 -16.07 22.56
CA ASN A 90 21.75 -14.77 22.65
C ASN A 90 22.83 -14.63 21.57
N VAL A 91 22.39 -14.65 20.32
CA VAL A 91 23.28 -14.61 19.17
C VAL A 91 23.47 -13.16 18.72
N THR A 92 24.71 -12.77 18.52
CA THR A 92 25.07 -11.53 17.82
C THR A 92 25.83 -11.91 16.57
N ILE A 93 25.39 -11.40 15.42
CA ILE A 93 26.15 -11.49 14.18
C ILE A 93 26.50 -10.10 13.63
N ASP A 94 27.71 -9.96 13.11
CA ASP A 94 28.20 -8.71 12.54
C ASP A 94 29.12 -8.94 11.32
N ASP A 95 29.50 -7.83 10.69
CA ASP A 95 30.52 -7.75 9.63
C ASP A 95 30.35 -8.77 8.49
N GLY A 96 29.13 -8.93 7.97
CA GLY A 96 28.88 -9.76 6.78
C GLY A 96 28.71 -11.26 7.05
N THR A 97 28.59 -11.65 8.32
CA THR A 97 28.26 -13.04 8.69
C THR A 97 26.88 -13.43 8.17
N THR A 98 26.75 -14.67 7.66
CA THR A 98 25.48 -15.30 7.29
C THR A 98 25.04 -16.29 8.37
N LEU A 99 23.78 -16.21 8.80
CA LEU A 99 23.15 -17.19 9.70
C LEU A 99 21.98 -17.87 8.99
N ASN A 100 21.96 -19.20 9.00
CA ASN A 100 20.89 -20.03 8.47
C ASN A 100 20.32 -20.93 9.58
N LEU A 101 19.04 -20.75 9.89
CA LEU A 101 18.29 -21.67 10.76
C LEU A 101 17.46 -22.62 9.89
N VAL A 102 17.78 -23.92 9.95
CA VAL A 102 17.24 -24.98 9.09
C VAL A 102 16.42 -26.01 9.89
N GLY A 103 16.09 -25.73 11.16
CA GLY A 103 15.22 -26.62 11.94
C GLY A 103 15.50 -26.69 13.44
N GLY A 104 16.53 -26.02 13.95
CA GLY A 104 16.85 -25.96 15.38
C GLY A 104 16.06 -24.89 16.14
N ASP A 105 16.49 -24.61 17.37
CA ASP A 105 15.94 -23.55 18.22
C ASP A 105 16.92 -22.37 18.29
N LEU A 106 16.42 -21.18 18.01
CA LEU A 106 17.12 -19.91 18.17
C LEU A 106 16.33 -19.04 19.16
N HIS A 107 16.99 -18.59 20.23
CA HIS A 107 16.42 -17.64 21.18
C HIS A 107 17.27 -16.38 21.22
N ASP A 108 16.65 -15.24 20.93
CA ASP A 108 17.28 -13.92 20.81
C ASP A 108 18.39 -13.83 19.75
N LEU A 109 18.20 -12.91 18.80
CA LEU A 109 19.19 -12.60 17.76
C LEU A 109 19.32 -11.09 17.60
N SER A 110 20.57 -10.64 17.58
CA SER A 110 20.95 -9.28 17.28
C SER A 110 21.86 -9.25 16.07
N THR A 111 21.64 -8.28 15.19
CA THR A 111 22.62 -7.95 14.16
C THR A 111 23.21 -6.58 14.45
N SER A 112 24.50 -6.41 14.16
CA SER A 112 25.15 -5.11 14.15
C SER A 112 26.03 -5.00 12.93
N ALA A 113 25.82 -4.00 12.08
CA ALA A 113 26.61 -3.83 10.87
C ALA A 113 26.99 -2.34 10.73
N PRO A 114 28.13 -1.91 11.30
CA PRO A 114 28.50 -0.51 11.36
C PRO A 114 28.98 0.08 10.01
N ALA A 115 29.14 -0.72 8.95
CA ALA A 115 29.70 -0.24 7.68
C ALA A 115 28.96 -0.77 6.42
N PRO A 116 28.76 0.08 5.39
CA PRO A 116 27.94 -0.21 4.21
C PRO A 116 28.55 -1.17 3.18
N LEU A 117 29.63 -1.88 3.51
CA LEU A 117 30.35 -2.72 2.55
C LEU A 117 29.99 -4.21 2.66
N HIS A 118 29.49 -4.67 3.81
CA HIS A 118 29.25 -6.10 4.06
C HIS A 118 28.02 -6.30 4.96
N PRO A 119 26.80 -6.39 4.38
CA PRO A 119 25.60 -6.62 5.16
C PRO A 119 25.58 -8.05 5.72
N SER A 120 25.26 -8.21 7.00
CA SER A 120 24.98 -9.52 7.59
C SER A 120 23.68 -10.08 7.03
N VAL A 121 23.62 -11.40 6.85
CA VAL A 121 22.44 -12.08 6.28
C VAL A 121 21.86 -13.05 7.31
N VAL A 122 20.55 -13.03 7.50
CA VAL A 122 19.83 -13.94 8.41
C VAL A 122 18.72 -14.65 7.64
N ASN A 123 18.75 -15.97 7.61
CA ASN A 123 17.73 -16.80 6.99
C ASN A 123 17.10 -17.71 8.03
N LEU A 124 15.87 -17.40 8.44
CA LEU A 124 15.08 -18.21 9.36
C LEU A 124 14.14 -19.09 8.53
N LEU A 125 14.65 -20.23 8.06
CA LEU A 125 13.96 -21.07 7.08
C LEU A 125 12.97 -22.04 7.72
N SER A 126 13.32 -22.61 8.89
CA SER A 126 12.48 -23.52 9.67
C SER A 126 13.06 -23.70 11.07
N GLY A 127 12.32 -24.35 11.99
CA GLY A 127 12.72 -24.47 13.39
C GLY A 127 12.00 -23.46 14.27
N ASN A 128 12.38 -23.38 15.55
CA ASN A 128 11.74 -22.48 16.48
C ASN A 128 12.57 -21.21 16.67
N VAL A 129 11.94 -20.04 16.51
CA VAL A 129 12.56 -18.75 16.78
C VAL A 129 11.69 -18.03 17.78
N THR A 130 12.27 -17.72 18.92
CA THR A 130 11.56 -17.08 20.05
C THR A 130 12.39 -15.92 20.59
N GLY A 131 11.75 -15.01 21.33
CA GLY A 131 12.42 -13.86 21.95
C GLY A 131 12.51 -12.66 21.02
N ASP A 132 13.61 -11.89 21.13
CA ASP A 132 13.79 -10.63 20.43
C ASP A 132 14.72 -10.76 19.22
N LEU A 133 14.27 -10.24 18.07
CA LEU A 133 15.06 -10.07 16.86
C LEU A 133 15.39 -8.59 16.66
N ASN A 134 16.57 -8.18 17.12
CA ASN A 134 17.05 -6.80 17.05
C ASN A 134 17.96 -6.61 15.84
N LEU A 135 17.40 -6.06 14.76
CA LEU A 135 18.10 -5.88 13.49
C LEU A 135 18.59 -4.43 13.37
N SER A 136 19.87 -4.27 13.06
CA SER A 136 20.46 -2.94 12.85
C SER A 136 21.35 -2.86 11.61
N GLY A 137 21.80 -1.65 11.27
CA GLY A 137 22.68 -1.39 10.14
C GLY A 137 22.03 -1.71 8.79
N GLN A 138 22.77 -2.36 7.89
CA GLN A 138 22.31 -2.76 6.55
C GLN A 138 21.99 -4.26 6.44
N SER A 139 21.63 -4.91 7.56
CA SER A 139 21.36 -6.35 7.59
C SER A 139 20.23 -6.77 6.64
N ILE A 140 20.33 -7.96 6.06
CA ILE A 140 19.30 -8.55 5.17
C ILE A 140 18.72 -9.78 5.87
N VAL A 141 17.41 -9.80 6.10
CA VAL A 141 16.76 -10.86 6.87
C VAL A 141 15.55 -11.41 6.14
N ALA A 142 15.42 -12.73 6.10
CA ALA A 142 14.26 -13.45 5.59
C ALA A 142 13.69 -14.39 6.66
N ILE A 143 12.41 -14.22 6.99
CA ILE A 143 11.70 -14.96 8.03
C ILE A 143 10.61 -15.83 7.39
N HIS A 144 10.74 -17.15 7.53
CA HIS A 144 9.76 -18.15 7.09
C HIS A 144 9.21 -18.99 8.25
N THR A 145 9.73 -18.77 9.46
CA THR A 145 9.35 -19.48 10.70
C THR A 145 9.43 -18.51 11.86
N GLY A 146 8.66 -18.77 12.91
CA GLY A 146 8.68 -18.00 14.15
C GLY A 146 7.57 -18.50 15.07
N ASP A 147 7.72 -18.22 16.35
CA ASP A 147 6.70 -18.43 17.38
C ASP A 147 6.78 -17.22 18.32
N ASP A 148 5.82 -16.30 18.19
CA ASP A 148 5.72 -15.09 19.01
C ASP A 148 6.99 -14.22 18.98
N LEU A 149 7.51 -13.95 17.77
CA LEU A 149 8.78 -13.22 17.59
C LEU A 149 8.60 -11.69 17.65
N ALA A 150 9.29 -11.02 18.57
CA ALA A 150 9.34 -9.56 18.61
C ALA A 150 10.48 -9.04 17.72
N VAL A 151 10.16 -8.28 16.66
CA VAL A 151 11.15 -7.76 15.71
C VAL A 151 11.31 -6.25 15.87
N SER A 152 12.55 -5.77 15.99
CA SER A 152 12.89 -4.35 16.01
C SER A 152 13.92 -4.02 14.92
N LEU A 153 13.63 -2.99 14.10
CA LEU A 153 14.45 -2.59 12.95
C LEU A 153 15.02 -1.17 13.14
N THR A 154 16.30 -1.11 13.52
CA THR A 154 17.04 0.15 13.69
C THR A 154 17.92 0.44 12.46
N ASP A 155 18.09 1.70 12.08
CA ASP A 155 18.80 2.15 10.87
C ASP A 155 18.15 1.72 9.54
N THR A 156 18.78 0.89 8.71
CA THR A 156 18.34 0.61 7.33
C THR A 156 18.38 -0.89 6.96
N PRO A 157 17.90 -1.82 7.80
CA PRO A 157 17.87 -3.23 7.45
C PRO A 157 16.83 -3.47 6.35
N THR A 158 16.98 -4.58 5.65
CA THR A 158 15.96 -5.09 4.74
C THR A 158 15.37 -6.38 5.30
N LEU A 159 14.06 -6.42 5.47
CA LEU A 159 13.32 -7.55 6.05
C LEU A 159 12.32 -8.13 5.05
N GLY A 160 12.35 -9.44 4.85
CA GLY A 160 11.32 -10.23 4.19
C GLY A 160 10.57 -11.11 5.19
N VAL A 161 9.25 -10.98 5.24
CA VAL A 161 8.35 -11.83 6.05
C VAL A 161 7.49 -12.67 5.10
N HIS A 162 7.49 -13.98 5.33
CA HIS A 162 6.88 -14.97 4.46
C HIS A 162 5.93 -15.88 5.22
N ALA A 163 5.15 -16.68 4.48
CA ALA A 163 4.24 -17.66 5.06
C ALA A 163 4.97 -18.60 6.05
N GLY A 164 4.36 -18.82 7.21
CA GLY A 164 4.93 -19.59 8.31
C GLY A 164 5.64 -18.76 9.38
N ALA A 165 5.95 -17.49 9.11
CA ALA A 165 6.38 -16.55 10.13
C ALA A 165 5.21 -16.18 11.06
N ASP A 166 5.50 -16.07 12.35
CA ASP A 166 4.59 -15.56 13.38
C ASP A 166 5.32 -14.51 14.21
N LEU A 167 4.94 -13.24 14.02
CA LEU A 167 5.57 -12.10 14.68
C LEU A 167 4.63 -11.56 15.76
N ALA A 168 5.10 -11.54 17.00
CA ALA A 168 4.41 -10.90 18.13
C ALA A 168 4.21 -9.39 17.89
N SER A 169 5.24 -8.75 17.32
CA SER A 169 5.24 -7.34 17.00
C SER A 169 6.34 -7.00 15.99
N LEU A 170 6.12 -5.94 15.21
CA LEU A 170 7.13 -5.38 14.31
C LEU A 170 7.29 -3.88 14.57
N ASP A 171 8.40 -3.51 15.20
CA ASP A 171 8.79 -2.11 15.40
C ASP A 171 9.85 -1.71 14.37
N ALA A 172 9.55 -0.67 13.58
CA ALA A 172 10.41 -0.18 12.52
C ALA A 172 10.78 1.30 12.73
N PRO A 173 11.57 1.62 13.78
CA PRO A 173 11.91 3.00 14.10
C PRO A 173 13.00 3.60 13.19
N GLY A 174 13.71 2.80 12.38
CA GLY A 174 14.68 3.29 11.39
C GLY A 174 14.04 3.66 10.04
N ALA A 175 14.83 3.65 8.96
CA ALA A 175 14.35 3.69 7.57
C ALA A 175 14.53 2.33 6.85
N PRO A 176 14.01 1.20 7.38
CA PRO A 176 14.16 -0.10 6.75
C PRO A 176 13.34 -0.24 5.45
N GLY A 177 13.72 -1.23 4.65
CA GLY A 177 12.87 -1.80 3.61
C GLY A 177 12.22 -3.08 4.11
N VAL A 178 10.89 -3.13 4.16
CA VAL A 178 10.13 -4.30 4.63
C VAL A 178 9.25 -4.83 3.51
N THR A 179 9.31 -6.13 3.26
CA THR A 179 8.42 -6.84 2.33
C THR A 179 7.70 -7.95 3.07
N ILE A 180 6.36 -7.94 3.00
CA ILE A 180 5.50 -8.93 3.64
C ILE A 180 4.70 -9.63 2.55
N THR A 181 4.84 -10.95 2.48
CA THR A 181 4.18 -11.81 1.48
C THR A 181 3.25 -12.84 2.12
N GLY A 182 3.29 -12.97 3.45
CA GLY A 182 2.53 -13.95 4.22
C GLY A 182 2.96 -13.94 5.70
N GLY A 183 2.40 -14.87 6.47
CA GLY A 183 2.64 -14.99 7.91
C GLY A 183 1.58 -14.28 8.76
N THR A 184 1.70 -14.42 10.07
CA THR A 184 0.89 -13.70 11.06
C THR A 184 1.76 -12.60 11.66
N ILE A 185 1.23 -11.38 11.68
CA ILE A 185 1.91 -10.18 12.16
C ILE A 185 1.04 -9.56 13.24
N GLY A 186 1.60 -9.37 14.43
CA GLY A 186 0.98 -8.61 15.51
C GLY A 186 0.96 -7.10 15.23
N PRO A 187 0.98 -6.27 16.28
CA PRO A 187 1.05 -4.83 16.11
C PRO A 187 2.30 -4.39 15.33
N VAL A 188 2.13 -3.41 14.46
CA VAL A 188 3.21 -2.80 13.68
C VAL A 188 3.31 -1.33 14.06
N THR A 189 4.51 -0.84 14.34
CA THR A 189 4.77 0.59 14.55
C THR A 189 5.91 1.03 13.66
N THR A 190 5.75 2.16 12.98
CA THR A 190 6.80 2.73 12.14
C THR A 190 7.27 4.08 12.63
N ALA A 191 8.49 4.48 12.26
CA ALA A 191 8.96 5.86 12.34
C ALA A 191 10.10 6.07 11.34
N ASN A 192 10.45 7.32 11.00
CA ASN A 192 11.65 7.66 10.21
C ASN A 192 11.71 7.05 8.79
N ASN A 193 10.59 7.09 8.06
CA ASN A 193 10.52 6.86 6.60
C ASN A 193 10.77 5.41 6.11
N PRO A 194 10.30 4.35 6.79
CA PRO A 194 10.38 3.00 6.27
C PRO A 194 9.55 2.84 4.99
N ARG A 195 9.89 1.79 4.24
CA ARG A 195 9.15 1.39 3.04
C ARG A 195 8.60 -0.01 3.24
N PHE A 196 7.28 -0.12 3.23
CA PHE A 196 6.56 -1.38 3.33
C PHE A 196 5.96 -1.77 1.97
N GLN A 197 6.20 -3.01 1.58
CA GLN A 197 5.60 -3.66 0.42
C GLN A 197 4.81 -4.86 0.92
N ILE A 198 3.49 -4.79 0.91
CA ILE A 198 2.62 -5.80 1.50
C ILE A 198 1.75 -6.41 0.40
N SER A 199 1.88 -7.73 0.23
CA SER A 199 1.13 -8.50 -0.78
C SER A 199 0.34 -9.66 -0.18
N GLY A 200 0.48 -9.90 1.13
CA GLY A 200 -0.18 -10.96 1.87
C GLY A 200 0.17 -10.91 3.36
N GLY A 201 -0.38 -11.85 4.13
CA GLY A 201 -0.23 -11.92 5.59
C GLY A 201 -1.50 -11.55 6.33
N GLU A 202 -1.55 -11.91 7.60
CA GLU A 202 -2.64 -11.60 8.54
C GLU A 202 -2.12 -10.65 9.62
N PHE A 203 -2.62 -9.41 9.64
CA PHE A 203 -2.26 -8.37 10.59
C PHE A 203 -3.30 -8.35 11.71
N THR A 204 -2.96 -8.99 12.83
CA THR A 204 -3.85 -9.25 13.96
C THR A 204 -3.91 -8.10 14.96
N GLY A 205 -2.96 -7.17 14.88
CA GLY A 205 -2.88 -5.98 15.72
C GLY A 205 -3.05 -4.69 14.92
N VAL A 206 -2.92 -3.56 15.62
CA VAL A 206 -2.94 -2.23 14.99
C VAL A 206 -1.67 -2.04 14.17
N VAL A 207 -1.83 -1.67 12.90
CA VAL A 207 -0.73 -1.17 12.06
C VAL A 207 -0.71 0.35 12.17
N GLU A 208 0.22 0.89 12.96
CA GLU A 208 0.40 2.32 13.16
C GLU A 208 1.54 2.86 12.27
N VAL A 209 1.16 3.65 11.27
CA VAL A 209 2.09 4.24 10.30
C VAL A 209 2.42 5.68 10.70
N LEU A 210 3.67 5.97 11.02
CA LEU A 210 4.14 7.31 11.40
C LEU A 210 5.22 7.87 10.45
N ASN A 211 5.25 9.19 10.29
CA ASN A 211 6.34 10.03 9.74
C ASN A 211 6.97 9.55 8.41
N ASP A 212 6.54 10.13 7.29
CA ASP A 212 7.13 10.01 5.94
C ASP A 212 7.35 8.54 5.49
N SER A 213 6.58 7.61 6.06
CA SER A 213 6.55 6.19 5.71
C SER A 213 5.86 5.99 4.37
N GLN A 214 6.30 4.99 3.60
CA GLN A 214 5.65 4.56 2.37
C GLN A 214 5.06 3.17 2.58
N PHE A 215 3.76 3.05 2.40
CA PHE A 215 3.05 1.77 2.48
C PHE A 215 2.39 1.49 1.15
N ASN A 216 2.80 0.42 0.48
CA ASN A 216 2.17 -0.09 -0.72
C ASN A 216 1.53 -1.44 -0.38
N ILE A 217 0.20 -1.52 -0.47
CA ILE A 217 -0.60 -2.67 -0.07
C ILE A 217 -1.35 -3.20 -1.28
N SER A 218 -1.02 -4.41 -1.71
CA SER A 218 -1.70 -5.12 -2.80
C SER A 218 -2.46 -6.36 -2.32
N GLY A 219 -2.30 -6.75 -1.05
CA GLY A 219 -2.97 -7.89 -0.44
C GLY A 219 -2.71 -7.98 1.06
N GLY A 220 -3.30 -8.99 1.71
CA GLY A 220 -3.26 -9.17 3.17
C GLY A 220 -4.64 -8.96 3.82
N ASP A 221 -4.74 -9.30 5.09
CA ASP A 221 -5.93 -9.11 5.93
C ASP A 221 -5.56 -8.28 7.16
N PHE A 222 -6.25 -7.17 7.40
CA PHE A 222 -5.89 -6.17 8.40
C PHE A 222 -7.05 -5.95 9.37
N ALA A 223 -6.80 -6.21 10.66
CA ALA A 223 -7.77 -5.92 11.71
C ALA A 223 -7.96 -4.41 11.93
N ASP A 224 -6.87 -3.64 11.98
CA ASP A 224 -6.92 -2.20 12.23
C ASP A 224 -5.70 -1.51 11.59
N LEU A 225 -5.95 -0.59 10.65
CA LEU A 225 -4.94 0.23 10.01
C LEU A 225 -5.10 1.70 10.42
N ARG A 226 -4.10 2.24 11.12
CA ARG A 226 -4.07 3.64 11.56
C ARG A 226 -2.90 4.36 10.93
N VAL A 227 -3.22 5.39 10.15
CA VAL A 227 -2.21 6.18 9.47
C VAL A 227 -2.13 7.56 10.12
N ASN A 228 -0.93 7.95 10.55
CA ASN A 228 -0.67 9.18 11.27
C ASN A 228 0.51 9.97 10.64
N ILE A 229 0.29 11.25 10.39
CA ILE A 229 1.23 12.32 9.99
C ILE A 229 2.06 12.03 8.73
N LEU A 230 1.87 12.85 7.69
CA LEU A 230 2.78 12.99 6.53
C LEU A 230 3.19 11.66 5.87
N ASN A 231 2.23 10.81 5.48
CA ASN A 231 2.52 9.57 4.74
C ASN A 231 1.77 9.56 3.41
N ASP A 232 2.36 8.91 2.41
CA ASP A 232 1.64 8.46 1.22
C ASP A 232 1.40 6.95 1.39
N ILE A 233 0.14 6.54 1.55
CA ILE A 233 -0.27 5.14 1.56
C ILE A 233 -0.98 4.82 0.26
N ASN A 234 -0.60 3.72 -0.37
CA ASN A 234 -1.25 3.23 -1.58
C ASN A 234 -1.85 1.85 -1.34
N VAL A 235 -3.12 1.68 -1.68
CA VAL A 235 -3.90 0.46 -1.46
C VAL A 235 -4.54 0.03 -2.78
N ALA A 236 -4.01 -1.03 -3.37
CA ALA A 236 -4.54 -1.67 -4.58
C ALA A 236 -5.32 -2.96 -4.28
N GLY A 237 -5.22 -3.49 -3.05
CA GLY A 237 -5.89 -4.73 -2.64
C GLY A 237 -5.77 -5.02 -1.15
N GLY A 238 -6.32 -6.15 -0.73
CA GLY A 238 -6.39 -6.57 0.68
C GLY A 238 -7.79 -6.49 1.28
N SER A 239 -7.92 -6.95 2.51
CA SER A 239 -9.12 -6.90 3.35
C SER A 239 -8.81 -6.07 4.59
N PHE A 240 -9.70 -5.15 4.94
CA PHE A 240 -9.54 -4.26 6.08
C PHE A 240 -10.82 -4.28 6.91
N GLU A 241 -10.71 -4.57 8.20
CA GLU A 241 -11.81 -4.42 9.13
C GLU A 241 -11.98 -2.94 9.47
N ALA A 242 -11.05 -2.30 10.18
CA ALA A 242 -11.10 -0.87 10.48
C ALA A 242 -9.96 -0.08 9.83
N VAL A 243 -10.26 1.15 9.39
CA VAL A 243 -9.26 2.09 8.85
C VAL A 243 -9.47 3.48 9.44
N ASP A 244 -8.40 4.07 9.96
CA ASP A 244 -8.42 5.43 10.52
C ASP A 244 -7.28 6.27 9.93
N LEU A 245 -7.66 7.22 9.05
CA LEU A 245 -6.77 8.18 8.43
C LEU A 245 -6.85 9.49 9.21
N ASN A 246 -5.91 9.74 10.12
CA ASN A 246 -6.05 10.78 11.14
C ASN A 246 -4.85 11.72 11.28
N ALA A 247 -4.56 12.52 10.26
CA ALA A 247 -3.52 13.54 10.40
C ALA A 247 -3.51 14.57 9.27
N ILE A 248 -2.77 15.63 9.54
CA ILE A 248 -2.55 16.68 8.56
C ILE A 248 -1.52 16.19 7.53
N GLY A 249 -1.89 16.28 6.26
CA GLY A 249 -0.97 16.13 5.15
C GLY A 249 -0.56 14.68 4.83
N MET A 250 -1.28 13.66 5.33
CA MET A 250 -1.22 12.36 4.68
C MET A 250 -2.11 12.31 3.46
N ARG A 251 -1.75 11.43 2.54
CA ARG A 251 -2.60 11.05 1.40
C ARG A 251 -2.72 9.53 1.34
N ALA A 252 -3.95 9.06 1.27
CA ALA A 252 -4.26 7.68 0.92
C ALA A 252 -4.73 7.62 -0.53
N ASN A 253 -4.08 6.81 -1.37
CA ASN A 253 -4.54 6.52 -2.72
C ASN A 253 -5.05 5.07 -2.73
N ILE A 254 -6.34 4.90 -3.01
CA ILE A 254 -7.03 3.61 -2.89
C ILE A 254 -7.64 3.28 -4.26
N SER A 255 -7.07 2.30 -4.94
CA SER A 255 -7.54 1.78 -6.22
C SER A 255 -8.26 0.44 -6.09
N GLY A 256 -8.16 -0.23 -4.93
CA GLY A 256 -8.81 -1.51 -4.70
C GLY A 256 -8.82 -1.93 -3.22
N GLY A 257 -9.27 -3.16 -2.98
CA GLY A 257 -9.43 -3.73 -1.65
C GLY A 257 -10.89 -3.83 -1.20
N SER A 258 -11.09 -4.52 -0.07
CA SER A 258 -12.38 -4.67 0.60
C SER A 258 -12.28 -4.07 2.00
N PHE A 259 -13.15 -3.13 2.31
CA PHE A 259 -13.26 -2.47 3.61
C PHE A 259 -14.59 -2.91 4.22
N GLY A 260 -14.54 -3.51 5.41
CA GLY A 260 -15.70 -4.09 6.07
C GLY A 260 -16.73 -3.06 6.54
N ASP A 261 -17.64 -3.48 7.42
CA ASP A 261 -18.65 -2.60 8.04
C ASP A 261 -18.12 -1.84 9.28
N SER A 262 -16.85 -2.06 9.62
CA SER A 262 -16.16 -1.30 10.65
C SER A 262 -15.75 0.08 10.09
N PRO A 263 -15.57 1.10 10.93
CA PRO A 263 -15.37 2.46 10.46
C PRO A 263 -14.19 2.60 9.49
N PHE A 264 -14.45 3.25 8.36
CA PHE A 264 -13.43 3.85 7.51
C PHE A 264 -13.49 5.36 7.72
N VAL A 265 -12.50 5.94 8.40
CA VAL A 265 -12.57 7.34 8.84
C VAL A 265 -11.48 8.18 8.18
N VAL A 266 -11.88 9.29 7.55
CA VAL A 266 -10.99 10.29 6.97
C VAL A 266 -11.10 11.58 7.77
N ARG A 267 -10.04 11.97 8.48
CA ARG A 267 -10.12 13.08 9.43
C ARG A 267 -8.85 13.86 9.67
N SER A 268 -8.97 14.96 10.41
CA SER A 268 -7.84 15.81 10.81
C SER A 268 -7.02 16.37 9.64
N ARG A 269 -7.68 16.70 8.53
CA ARG A 269 -7.05 17.12 7.24
C ARG A 269 -6.27 16.01 6.54
N ALA A 270 -6.68 14.77 6.74
CA ALA A 270 -6.32 13.65 5.87
C ALA A 270 -6.96 13.82 4.50
N GLU A 271 -6.26 13.36 3.46
CA GLU A 271 -6.79 13.29 2.10
C GLU A 271 -6.87 11.82 1.67
N ALA A 272 -8.05 11.37 1.24
CA ALA A 272 -8.26 10.06 0.63
C ALA A 272 -8.68 10.23 -0.84
N ASN A 273 -7.92 9.64 -1.76
CA ASN A 273 -8.23 9.56 -3.19
C ASN A 273 -8.65 8.12 -3.50
N ILE A 274 -9.91 7.93 -3.84
CA ILE A 274 -10.53 6.62 -4.01
C ILE A 274 -10.96 6.47 -5.46
N THR A 275 -10.28 5.60 -6.20
CA THR A 275 -10.58 5.27 -7.61
C THR A 275 -11.22 3.88 -7.76
N GLY A 276 -11.22 3.07 -6.70
CA GLY A 276 -11.82 1.74 -6.69
C GLY A 276 -11.90 1.12 -5.30
N GLY A 277 -12.33 -0.15 -5.23
CA GLY A 277 -12.53 -0.89 -3.99
C GLY A 277 -14.00 -1.10 -3.61
N ALA A 278 -14.23 -1.87 -2.56
CA ALA A 278 -15.55 -2.12 -1.99
C ALA A 278 -15.57 -1.68 -0.53
N PHE A 279 -16.37 -0.66 -0.23
CA PHE A 279 -16.54 -0.09 1.09
C PHE A 279 -17.88 -0.53 1.69
N GLY A 280 -17.82 -1.13 2.87
CA GLY A 280 -18.99 -1.46 3.67
C GLY A 280 -19.66 -0.22 4.25
N ASN A 281 -20.44 -0.43 5.30
CA ASN A 281 -21.08 0.67 6.03
C ASN A 281 -20.04 1.49 6.79
N ASN A 282 -20.46 2.65 7.31
CA ASN A 282 -19.66 3.45 8.24
C ASN A 282 -18.42 4.13 7.61
N PHE A 283 -18.58 4.62 6.38
CA PHE A 283 -17.60 5.51 5.76
C PHE A 283 -17.81 6.93 6.29
N GLN A 284 -16.81 7.49 6.97
CA GLN A 284 -16.92 8.79 7.64
C GLN A 284 -15.86 9.77 7.15
N ILE A 285 -16.28 10.99 6.85
CA ILE A 285 -15.39 12.12 6.60
C ILE A 285 -15.67 13.16 7.67
N GLU A 286 -14.73 13.37 8.57
CA GLU A 286 -14.93 14.24 9.73
C GLU A 286 -13.74 15.17 9.99
N SER A 287 -13.90 16.14 10.88
CA SER A 287 -12.79 16.96 11.40
C SER A 287 -11.87 17.55 10.32
N ASN A 288 -12.44 18.16 9.28
CA ASN A 288 -11.72 18.72 8.11
C ASN A 288 -11.02 17.68 7.21
N GLY A 289 -11.37 16.40 7.30
CA GLY A 289 -10.95 15.38 6.34
C GLY A 289 -11.49 15.65 4.94
N THR A 290 -10.80 15.14 3.92
CA THR A 290 -11.24 15.24 2.53
C THR A 290 -11.17 13.89 1.84
N ALA A 291 -12.29 13.43 1.28
CA ALA A 291 -12.30 12.28 0.38
C ALA A 291 -12.68 12.72 -1.03
N THR A 292 -11.90 12.27 -2.02
CA THR A 292 -12.20 12.41 -3.43
C THR A 292 -12.46 11.03 -4.01
N ILE A 293 -13.67 10.80 -4.50
CA ILE A 293 -14.14 9.49 -4.95
C ILE A 293 -14.49 9.56 -6.43
N SER A 294 -13.87 8.70 -7.22
CA SER A 294 -14.07 8.59 -8.67
C SER A 294 -14.39 7.17 -9.13
N GLY A 295 -14.50 6.21 -8.20
CA GLY A 295 -14.86 4.84 -8.49
C GLY A 295 -15.04 3.98 -7.25
N GLY A 296 -15.36 2.71 -7.47
CA GLY A 296 -15.62 1.73 -6.41
C GLY A 296 -17.09 1.59 -6.00
N THR A 297 -17.33 0.73 -5.02
CA THR A 297 -18.68 0.46 -4.49
C THR A 297 -18.75 0.84 -3.02
N PHE A 298 -19.88 1.42 -2.62
CA PHE A 298 -20.11 1.89 -1.26
C PHE A 298 -21.44 1.35 -0.76
N ALA A 299 -21.50 0.95 0.51
CA ALA A 299 -22.76 0.71 1.19
C ALA A 299 -23.51 2.03 1.43
N ALA A 300 -24.72 1.91 1.99
CA ALA A 300 -25.62 3.06 2.11
C ALA A 300 -25.15 4.06 3.18
N ASP A 301 -24.52 3.58 4.24
CA ASP A 301 -24.12 4.39 5.39
C ASP A 301 -22.83 5.17 5.12
N PHE A 302 -22.95 6.49 5.11
CA PHE A 302 -21.92 7.41 4.62
C PHE A 302 -22.11 8.78 5.28
N ASP A 303 -21.16 9.19 6.10
CA ASP A 303 -21.25 10.41 6.91
C ASP A 303 -20.23 11.46 6.47
N VAL A 304 -20.66 12.72 6.41
CA VAL A 304 -19.77 13.86 6.15
C VAL A 304 -20.04 14.95 7.18
N ASP A 305 -19.24 14.97 8.23
CA ASP A 305 -19.48 15.78 9.42
C ASP A 305 -18.26 16.65 9.81
N ASP A 306 -18.40 17.51 10.83
CA ASP A 306 -17.29 18.26 11.42
C ASP A 306 -16.39 19.01 10.40
N ASN A 307 -17.01 19.65 9.39
CA ASN A 307 -16.36 20.34 8.27
C ASN A 307 -15.63 19.39 7.29
N GLY A 308 -16.09 18.15 7.17
CA GLY A 308 -15.63 17.20 6.18
C GLY A 308 -15.91 17.68 4.75
N THR A 309 -15.06 17.29 3.81
CA THR A 309 -15.25 17.59 2.37
C THR A 309 -15.31 16.31 1.57
N LEU A 310 -16.43 16.10 0.87
CA LEU A 310 -16.60 15.03 -0.09
C LEU A 310 -16.54 15.61 -1.51
N ASN A 311 -15.60 15.13 -2.32
CA ASN A 311 -15.57 15.39 -3.75
C ASN A 311 -16.00 14.13 -4.50
N LEU A 312 -17.06 14.22 -5.31
CA LEU A 312 -17.49 13.14 -6.19
C LEU A 312 -17.13 13.50 -7.63
N VAL A 313 -16.29 12.66 -8.24
CA VAL A 313 -15.91 12.75 -9.64
C VAL A 313 -16.75 11.75 -10.42
N VAL A 314 -17.63 12.24 -11.28
CA VAL A 314 -18.75 11.46 -11.82
C VAL A 314 -18.91 11.64 -13.32
N THR A 315 -19.47 10.64 -13.98
CA THR A 315 -19.95 10.74 -15.38
C THR A 315 -21.43 11.09 -15.44
N GLN A 316 -22.19 10.78 -14.39
CA GLN A 316 -23.61 11.09 -14.26
C GLN A 316 -23.94 11.44 -12.81
N VAL A 317 -24.82 12.43 -12.62
CA VAL A 317 -25.38 12.73 -11.30
C VAL A 317 -26.87 13.04 -11.38
N LEU A 318 -27.61 12.40 -10.48
CA LEU A 318 -29.03 12.59 -10.21
C LEU A 318 -29.18 13.09 -8.77
N ILE A 319 -30.03 14.08 -8.58
CA ILE A 319 -30.42 14.58 -7.26
C ILE A 319 -31.92 14.36 -7.14
N ASP A 320 -32.33 13.54 -6.17
CA ASP A 320 -33.70 13.08 -5.98
C ASP A 320 -34.31 12.48 -7.27
N GLY A 321 -33.51 11.68 -7.97
CA GLY A 321 -33.87 11.07 -9.26
C GLY A 321 -33.93 12.04 -10.45
N VAL A 322 -33.59 13.33 -10.27
CA VAL A 322 -33.52 14.31 -11.36
C VAL A 322 -32.08 14.43 -11.85
N ASP A 323 -31.84 14.13 -13.12
CA ASP A 323 -30.52 14.31 -13.75
C ASP A 323 -30.10 15.78 -13.76
N ARG A 324 -28.96 16.07 -13.13
CA ARG A 324 -28.34 17.40 -13.04
C ARG A 324 -26.97 17.47 -13.73
N THR A 325 -26.57 16.41 -14.43
CA THR A 325 -25.23 16.26 -15.02
C THR A 325 -24.84 17.47 -15.89
N SER A 326 -25.72 17.93 -16.77
CA SER A 326 -25.44 19.09 -17.63
C SER A 326 -25.32 20.41 -16.86
N GLU A 327 -26.07 20.57 -15.76
CA GLU A 327 -26.01 21.77 -14.92
C GLU A 327 -24.67 21.83 -14.18
N VAL A 328 -24.28 20.72 -13.56
CA VAL A 328 -23.00 20.57 -12.86
C VAL A 328 -21.84 20.79 -13.83
N ALA A 329 -21.86 20.15 -15.00
CA ALA A 329 -20.81 20.31 -16.02
C ALA A 329 -20.65 21.77 -16.50
N LEU A 330 -21.76 22.52 -16.65
CA LEU A 330 -21.70 23.94 -17.02
C LEU A 330 -21.06 24.80 -15.91
N VAL A 331 -21.32 24.48 -14.64
CA VAL A 331 -20.71 25.16 -13.49
C VAL A 331 -19.21 24.84 -13.40
N ASN A 332 -18.84 23.55 -13.52
CA ASN A 332 -17.43 23.15 -13.52
C ASN A 332 -16.65 23.76 -14.69
N ALA A 333 -17.24 23.83 -15.90
CA ALA A 333 -16.62 24.46 -17.07
C ALA A 333 -16.38 25.97 -16.90
N ALA A 334 -17.12 26.63 -16.00
CA ALA A 334 -16.87 28.01 -15.62
C ALA A 334 -15.78 28.15 -14.54
N GLY A 335 -15.14 27.05 -14.12
CA GLY A 335 -14.14 27.02 -13.06
C GLY A 335 -14.75 27.27 -11.68
N GLN A 336 -16.01 26.87 -11.47
CA GLN A 336 -16.72 27.01 -10.20
C GLN A 336 -17.06 25.62 -9.65
N ASP A 337 -17.09 25.50 -8.33
CA ASP A 337 -17.50 24.28 -7.66
C ASP A 337 -19.04 24.22 -7.62
N PHE A 338 -19.62 23.09 -8.03
CA PHE A 338 -21.03 22.82 -7.76
C PHE A 338 -21.13 22.25 -6.35
N GLU A 339 -21.30 23.14 -5.37
CA GLU A 339 -21.46 22.78 -3.96
C GLU A 339 -22.93 22.48 -3.64
N ILE A 340 -23.17 21.34 -2.98
CA ILE A 340 -24.52 20.90 -2.58
C ILE A 340 -25.04 21.67 -1.37
N ASP A 341 -24.23 22.52 -0.72
CA ASP A 341 -24.54 23.38 0.45
C ASP A 341 -25.85 24.20 0.36
N ARG A 342 -26.51 24.22 -0.81
CA ARG A 342 -27.79 24.90 -1.08
C ARG A 342 -29.00 23.97 -1.12
N LEU A 343 -28.81 22.66 -0.99
CA LEU A 343 -29.83 21.64 -0.94
C LEU A 343 -29.85 21.12 0.50
N ALA A 344 -30.86 21.50 1.29
CA ALA A 344 -30.97 20.99 2.65
C ALA A 344 -31.48 19.54 2.61
N PRO A 345 -30.85 18.61 3.33
CA PRO A 345 -31.39 17.27 3.54
C PRO A 345 -32.86 17.28 4.02
N PRO A 346 -33.66 16.24 3.74
CA PRO A 346 -33.26 14.97 3.14
C PRO A 346 -33.04 15.09 1.63
N MET A 347 -32.01 14.41 1.13
CA MET A 347 -31.76 14.28 -0.31
C MET A 347 -31.23 12.89 -0.65
N LEU A 348 -31.44 12.48 -1.89
CA LEU A 348 -30.82 11.29 -2.46
C LEU A 348 -29.89 11.71 -3.61
N LEU A 349 -28.60 11.43 -3.45
CA LEU A 349 -27.56 11.72 -4.42
C LEU A 349 -27.15 10.41 -5.10
N GLU A 350 -27.43 10.29 -6.38
CA GLU A 350 -27.24 9.06 -7.15
C GLU A 350 -26.45 9.36 -8.42
N GLY A 351 -25.85 8.34 -9.01
CA GLY A 351 -25.17 8.52 -10.29
C GLY A 351 -24.22 7.42 -10.64
N LEU A 352 -23.29 7.77 -11.53
CA LEU A 352 -22.21 6.92 -11.99
C LEU A 352 -20.89 7.64 -11.75
N PHE A 353 -19.95 6.96 -11.13
CA PHE A 353 -18.56 7.38 -11.03
C PHE A 353 -17.85 7.36 -12.40
N THR A 354 -16.59 7.80 -12.45
CA THR A 354 -15.83 7.82 -13.71
C THR A 354 -15.40 6.44 -14.17
N ASP A 355 -15.25 5.47 -13.28
CA ASP A 355 -15.08 4.05 -13.59
C ASP A 355 -16.39 3.36 -14.07
N GLY A 356 -17.52 4.08 -14.04
CA GLY A 356 -18.85 3.59 -14.43
C GLY A 356 -19.60 2.82 -13.33
N SER A 357 -19.04 2.70 -12.13
CA SER A 357 -19.72 2.10 -10.99
C SER A 357 -20.86 3.01 -10.48
N PRO A 358 -22.00 2.45 -10.08
CA PRO A 358 -23.11 3.23 -9.55
C PRO A 358 -22.91 3.57 -8.08
N PHE A 359 -23.41 4.74 -7.68
CA PHE A 359 -23.51 5.13 -6.27
C PHE A 359 -24.90 5.69 -5.93
N ALA A 360 -25.25 5.61 -4.66
CA ALA A 360 -26.47 6.17 -4.09
C ALA A 360 -26.24 6.52 -2.61
N PHE A 361 -26.20 7.81 -2.30
CA PHE A 361 -26.00 8.33 -0.95
C PHE A 361 -27.25 9.07 -0.48
N ALA A 362 -27.81 8.67 0.65
CA ALA A 362 -29.08 9.17 1.15
C ALA A 362 -28.90 10.05 2.39
N PHE A 363 -28.54 11.32 2.20
CA PHE A 363 -28.27 12.22 3.32
C PHE A 363 -29.55 12.65 4.05
N GLN A 364 -29.52 12.57 5.38
CA GLN A 364 -30.54 13.11 6.27
C GLN A 364 -29.99 14.34 7.03
N PRO A 365 -30.86 15.27 7.47
CA PRO A 365 -30.41 16.39 8.27
C PRO A 365 -30.01 15.88 9.66
N GLU A 366 -28.97 16.46 10.27
CA GLU A 366 -28.64 16.19 11.66
C GLU A 366 -29.88 16.41 12.55
N GLY A 367 -30.37 15.31 13.13
CA GLY A 367 -31.52 15.28 14.02
C GLY A 367 -31.13 14.76 15.40
N PRO A 368 -31.98 14.92 16.43
CA PRO A 368 -31.73 14.30 17.73
C PRO A 368 -31.79 12.77 17.60
N MET A 369 -30.62 12.17 17.33
CA MET A 369 -30.18 10.79 17.53
C MET A 369 -31.31 9.78 17.79
N LEU A 370 -31.81 9.15 16.73
CA LEU A 370 -32.30 7.78 16.82
C LEU A 370 -31.43 6.91 15.92
N ALA A 371 -30.31 6.47 16.50
CA ALA A 371 -29.50 5.28 16.19
C ALA A 371 -28.87 5.14 14.79
N ASP A 372 -27.53 5.17 14.77
CA ASP A 372 -26.58 4.21 14.18
C ASP A 372 -26.68 3.73 12.71
N GLU A 373 -27.64 4.18 11.89
CA GLU A 373 -27.75 3.69 10.48
C GLU A 373 -28.24 4.75 9.48
N VAL A 374 -27.87 6.02 9.69
CA VAL A 374 -28.37 7.10 8.82
C VAL A 374 -27.23 8.03 8.44
N SER A 375 -26.89 8.04 7.15
CA SER A 375 -25.97 8.99 6.51
C SER A 375 -26.26 10.43 6.95
N THR A 376 -25.35 11.04 7.73
CA THR A 376 -25.44 12.43 8.18
C THR A 376 -24.66 13.38 7.28
N LEU A 377 -25.12 14.63 7.24
CA LEU A 377 -24.41 15.75 6.63
C LEU A 377 -24.49 16.97 7.57
N ASP A 378 -23.39 17.28 8.25
CA ASP A 378 -23.23 18.49 9.07
C ASP A 378 -23.43 19.76 8.19
N PRO A 379 -24.15 20.78 8.66
CA PRO A 379 -24.34 22.06 7.96
C PRO A 379 -23.06 22.80 7.53
N ASN A 380 -21.90 22.48 8.11
CA ASN A 380 -20.60 23.07 7.81
C ASN A 380 -19.72 22.15 6.94
N SER A 381 -20.19 20.95 6.62
CA SER A 381 -19.56 20.04 5.67
C SER A 381 -19.90 20.44 4.23
N THR A 382 -19.05 20.04 3.29
CA THR A 382 -19.18 20.39 1.88
C THR A 382 -19.21 19.13 1.02
N ILE A 383 -20.17 19.05 0.10
CA ILE A 383 -20.15 18.07 -0.99
C ILE A 383 -19.97 18.81 -2.32
N ARG A 384 -18.95 18.41 -3.08
CA ARG A 384 -18.61 18.97 -4.39
C ARG A 384 -18.83 17.94 -5.48
N LEU A 385 -19.56 18.34 -6.51
CA LEU A 385 -19.78 17.53 -7.70
C LEU A 385 -18.87 18.00 -8.84
N ILE A 386 -18.12 17.05 -9.40
CA ILE A 386 -17.19 17.27 -10.50
C ILE A 386 -17.56 16.31 -11.63
N VAL A 387 -18.08 16.83 -12.74
CA VAL A 387 -18.34 16.01 -13.92
C VAL A 387 -17.06 15.86 -14.74
N GLY A 388 -16.56 14.64 -14.82
CA GLY A 388 -15.36 14.26 -15.58
C GLY A 388 -15.66 13.30 -16.72
N PRO A 389 -14.72 13.11 -17.67
CA PRO A 389 -14.82 12.00 -18.61
C PRO A 389 -14.79 10.67 -17.86
N ALA A 390 -15.34 9.62 -18.47
CA ALA A 390 -15.12 8.27 -17.95
C ALA A 390 -13.61 7.96 -17.95
N GLN A 391 -13.14 7.27 -16.92
CA GLN A 391 -11.74 6.98 -16.67
C GLN A 391 -11.46 5.53 -17.07
N LEU A 392 -10.35 5.30 -17.76
CA LEU A 392 -9.90 3.97 -18.17
C LEU A 392 -8.53 3.72 -17.58
N ASP A 393 -8.33 2.53 -17.01
CA ASP A 393 -6.99 2.09 -16.63
C ASP A 393 -6.05 2.15 -17.84
N GLY A 394 -4.85 2.68 -17.65
CA GLY A 394 -3.88 2.90 -18.73
C GLY A 394 -4.09 4.14 -19.60
N ASP A 395 -5.18 4.91 -19.43
CA ASP A 395 -5.40 6.22 -20.09
C ASP A 395 -4.64 7.31 -19.32
N PHE A 396 -3.31 7.29 -19.44
CA PHE A 396 -2.41 8.16 -18.67
C PHE A 396 -2.50 9.64 -19.05
N ASN A 397 -3.05 9.97 -20.23
CA ASN A 397 -3.27 11.35 -20.64
C ASN A 397 -4.71 11.86 -20.36
N ALA A 398 -5.61 10.98 -19.92
CA ALA A 398 -7.01 11.22 -19.60
C ALA A 398 -7.83 11.79 -20.78
N ASP A 399 -7.54 11.35 -22.01
CA ASP A 399 -8.28 11.75 -23.22
C ASP A 399 -9.48 10.83 -23.55
N GLY A 400 -9.69 9.79 -22.74
CA GLY A 400 -10.76 8.84 -22.85
C GLY A 400 -10.45 7.68 -23.81
N VAL A 401 -9.21 7.54 -24.28
CA VAL A 401 -8.74 6.45 -25.16
C VAL A 401 -7.36 5.98 -24.70
N VAL A 402 -7.20 4.67 -24.52
CA VAL A 402 -5.88 4.08 -24.22
C VAL A 402 -5.13 3.81 -25.53
N ASP A 403 -4.19 4.66 -25.89
CA ASP A 403 -3.42 4.55 -27.14
C ASP A 403 -1.91 4.83 -26.99
N ALA A 404 -1.23 5.15 -28.10
CA ALA A 404 0.20 5.38 -28.09
C ALA A 404 0.62 6.70 -27.41
N ALA A 405 -0.29 7.65 -27.23
CA ALA A 405 -0.06 8.89 -26.51
C ALA A 405 0.13 8.62 -25.01
N ASP A 406 -0.65 7.71 -24.42
CA ASP A 406 -0.48 7.32 -23.01
C ASP A 406 0.88 6.72 -22.73
N TYR A 407 1.37 5.88 -23.65
CA TYR A 407 2.71 5.33 -23.56
C TYR A 407 3.79 6.43 -23.44
N THR A 408 3.60 7.57 -24.12
CA THR A 408 4.54 8.69 -24.01
C THR A 408 4.48 9.35 -22.64
N VAL A 409 3.28 9.51 -22.06
CA VAL A 409 3.11 10.03 -20.70
C VAL A 409 3.80 9.11 -19.69
N TRP A 410 3.54 7.81 -19.73
CA TRP A 410 4.21 6.85 -18.85
C TRP A 410 5.73 6.89 -19.00
N ARG A 411 6.22 6.89 -20.25
CA ARG A 411 7.66 6.87 -20.53
C ARG A 411 8.35 8.12 -20.01
N ASP A 412 7.71 9.28 -20.10
CA ASP A 412 8.27 10.56 -19.65
C ASP A 412 8.36 10.65 -18.12
N HIS A 413 7.45 9.97 -17.40
CA HIS A 413 7.37 10.00 -15.94
C HIS A 413 7.92 8.73 -15.25
N GLN A 414 8.50 7.80 -16.02
CA GLN A 414 9.03 6.54 -15.48
C GLN A 414 10.05 6.77 -14.35
N GLY A 415 9.78 6.19 -13.18
CA GLY A 415 10.61 6.27 -11.98
C GLY A 415 10.23 7.39 -11.02
N GLU A 416 9.14 8.12 -11.28
CA GLU A 416 8.54 9.01 -10.29
C GLU A 416 7.96 8.23 -9.10
N ARG A 417 7.94 8.86 -7.92
CA ARG A 417 7.62 8.19 -6.65
C ARG A 417 6.13 7.91 -6.44
N GLY A 418 5.26 8.55 -7.22
CA GLY A 418 3.82 8.39 -7.15
C GLY A 418 3.24 8.55 -8.55
N GLU A 419 1.99 8.16 -8.71
CA GLU A 419 1.33 8.09 -10.01
C GLU A 419 0.52 9.33 -10.40
N ALA A 420 0.67 10.42 -9.64
CA ALA A 420 -0.04 11.67 -9.94
C ALA A 420 0.22 12.18 -11.37
N SER A 421 1.40 11.91 -11.94
CA SER A 421 1.77 12.29 -13.29
C SER A 421 1.14 11.45 -14.40
N ILE A 422 0.66 10.25 -14.07
CA ILE A 422 -0.11 9.37 -14.95
C ILE A 422 -1.60 9.34 -14.57
N GLY A 423 -2.05 10.32 -13.77
CA GLY A 423 -3.44 10.46 -13.37
C GLY A 423 -3.94 9.38 -12.42
N PHE A 424 -3.06 8.63 -11.75
CA PHE A 424 -3.41 7.45 -10.96
C PHE A 424 -4.17 6.37 -11.76
N ASN A 425 -3.94 6.31 -13.08
CA ASN A 425 -4.49 5.29 -13.98
C ASN A 425 -3.57 4.06 -14.13
N GLY A 426 -2.56 3.95 -13.26
CA GLY A 426 -1.59 2.86 -13.20
C GLY A 426 -2.05 1.72 -12.31
N ASP A 427 -1.09 1.00 -11.71
CA ASP A 427 -1.39 -0.10 -10.79
C ASP A 427 -1.65 0.37 -9.35
N GLY A 428 -1.42 1.65 -9.09
CA GLY A 428 -1.56 2.28 -7.79
C GLY A 428 -0.43 1.91 -6.84
N LEU A 429 0.71 1.38 -7.29
CA LEU A 429 1.77 0.88 -6.43
C LEU A 429 3.14 1.36 -6.91
N ASN A 430 4.07 1.57 -5.98
CA ASN A 430 5.49 1.83 -6.29
C ASN A 430 5.81 3.07 -7.14
N GLY A 431 4.81 3.90 -7.47
CA GLY A 431 4.98 5.04 -8.37
C GLY A 431 5.07 4.60 -9.82
N VAL A 432 5.47 5.50 -10.72
CA VAL A 432 5.39 5.21 -12.17
C VAL A 432 6.44 4.17 -12.59
N ASP A 433 6.04 2.92 -12.80
CA ASP A 433 6.94 1.79 -13.01
C ASP A 433 6.50 0.81 -14.14
N GLN A 434 7.09 -0.39 -14.17
CA GLN A 434 6.85 -1.36 -15.24
C GLN A 434 5.47 -2.05 -15.15
N ALA A 435 4.84 -2.08 -13.97
CA ALA A 435 3.51 -2.63 -13.77
C ALA A 435 2.44 -1.74 -14.41
N ASP A 436 2.56 -0.41 -14.32
CA ASP A 436 1.70 0.54 -15.04
C ASP A 436 1.72 0.29 -16.55
N TYR A 437 2.90 0.04 -17.11
CA TYR A 437 3.03 -0.30 -18.52
C TYR A 437 2.27 -1.58 -18.88
N GLN A 438 2.25 -2.57 -17.98
CA GLN A 438 1.50 -3.81 -18.22
C GLN A 438 -0.01 -3.54 -18.23
N ILE A 439 -0.49 -2.62 -17.38
CA ILE A 439 -1.88 -2.15 -17.41
C ILE A 439 -2.17 -1.47 -18.74
N TRP A 440 -1.40 -0.45 -19.14
CA TRP A 440 -1.54 0.20 -20.44
C TRP A 440 -1.55 -0.82 -21.59
N GLN A 441 -0.63 -1.78 -21.57
CA GLN A 441 -0.53 -2.80 -22.61
C GLN A 441 -1.80 -3.68 -22.66
N SER A 442 -2.37 -4.02 -21.50
CA SER A 442 -3.59 -4.82 -21.40
C SER A 442 -4.84 -4.06 -21.83
N GLN A 443 -4.84 -2.74 -21.67
CA GLN A 443 -5.97 -1.85 -21.98
C GLN A 443 -5.84 -1.18 -23.36
N TYR A 444 -4.75 -1.41 -24.10
CA TYR A 444 -4.50 -0.76 -25.38
C TYR A 444 -5.67 -0.92 -26.37
N GLY A 445 -6.22 0.22 -26.81
CA GLY A 445 -7.38 0.31 -27.68
C GLY A 445 -8.73 0.40 -26.96
N ALA A 446 -8.76 0.38 -25.62
CA ALA A 446 -9.94 0.73 -24.85
C ALA A 446 -10.29 2.20 -25.10
N ALA A 447 -11.58 2.51 -25.19
CA ALA A 447 -12.08 3.85 -25.40
C ALA A 447 -13.42 4.01 -24.68
N THR A 448 -13.64 5.18 -24.09
CA THR A 448 -14.90 5.51 -23.45
C THR A 448 -16.02 5.58 -24.48
N PRO A 449 -17.23 5.10 -24.17
CA PRO A 449 -18.35 5.22 -25.10
C PRO A 449 -18.62 6.70 -25.40
N ALA A 450 -18.59 7.08 -26.68
CA ALA A 450 -18.94 8.44 -27.08
C ALA A 450 -20.36 8.78 -26.59
N THR A 451 -20.48 9.77 -25.71
CA THR A 451 -21.78 10.28 -25.29
C THR A 451 -22.43 10.96 -26.49
N SER A 452 -23.49 10.36 -27.04
CA SER A 452 -24.28 11.01 -28.07
C SER A 452 -25.04 12.16 -27.42
N GLN A 453 -24.48 13.37 -27.47
CA GLN A 453 -25.24 14.57 -27.13
C GLN A 453 -26.44 14.64 -28.08
N ALA A 454 -27.65 14.53 -27.53
CA ALA A 454 -28.86 14.83 -28.28
C ALA A 454 -28.80 16.32 -28.64
N ILE A 455 -28.32 16.62 -29.84
CA ILE A 455 -28.31 17.98 -30.38
C ILE A 455 -29.77 18.43 -30.37
N PRO A 456 -30.13 19.49 -29.60
CA PRO A 456 -31.48 20.02 -29.65
C PRO A 456 -31.77 20.35 -31.11
N GLU A 457 -32.78 19.70 -31.70
CA GLU A 457 -33.11 19.95 -33.09
C GLU A 457 -33.30 21.47 -33.23
N PRO A 458 -32.60 22.13 -34.16
CA PRO A 458 -32.84 23.55 -34.44
C PRO A 458 -34.33 23.70 -34.65
N ALA A 459 -34.91 24.81 -34.21
CA ALA A 459 -36.33 25.12 -34.36
C ALA A 459 -36.77 25.21 -35.84
N ALA A 460 -36.66 24.13 -36.59
CA ALA A 460 -37.02 23.98 -37.99
C ALA A 460 -38.52 24.22 -38.17
N TRP A 461 -39.29 23.92 -37.12
CA TRP A 461 -40.69 24.32 -37.00
C TRP A 461 -40.91 25.84 -37.09
N VAL A 462 -39.99 26.66 -36.56
CA VAL A 462 -40.07 28.14 -36.65
C VAL A 462 -39.75 28.63 -38.07
N LEU A 463 -38.85 27.96 -38.81
CA LEU A 463 -38.58 28.28 -40.22
C LEU A 463 -39.72 27.85 -41.14
N VAL A 464 -40.40 26.72 -40.86
CA VAL A 464 -41.57 26.26 -41.61
C VAL A 464 -42.79 27.16 -41.34
N ILE A 465 -43.01 27.60 -40.10
CA ILE A 465 -44.09 28.53 -39.76
C ILE A 465 -43.80 29.95 -40.29
N GLY A 466 -42.55 30.41 -40.21
CA GLY A 466 -42.13 31.70 -40.77
C GLY A 466 -42.20 31.76 -42.31
N GLY A 467 -41.82 30.67 -42.99
CA GLY A 467 -41.87 30.56 -44.45
C GLY A 467 -43.28 30.53 -45.02
N THR A 468 -44.24 29.92 -44.32
CA THR A 468 -45.65 29.88 -44.76
C THR A 468 -46.39 31.20 -44.53
N LEU A 469 -45.98 32.01 -43.55
CA LEU A 469 -46.51 33.36 -43.32
C LEU A 469 -45.95 34.41 -44.30
N GLY A 470 -44.71 34.24 -44.78
CA GLY A 470 -44.07 35.14 -45.76
C GLY A 470 -44.65 35.07 -47.19
N LEU A 471 -45.30 33.96 -47.57
CA LEU A 471 -45.84 33.74 -48.91
C LEU A 471 -47.22 34.39 -49.17
N ARG A 472 -47.83 35.07 -48.18
CA ARG A 472 -49.19 35.64 -48.31
C ARG A 472 -49.30 37.10 -48.76
N LYS A 473 -48.21 37.78 -49.17
CA LYS A 473 -48.30 39.14 -49.74
C LYS A 473 -47.72 39.25 -51.15
N ARG A 474 -48.50 38.80 -52.14
CA ARG A 474 -48.49 39.39 -53.48
C ARG A 474 -49.79 39.08 -54.21
N ILE A 475 -50.80 39.94 -54.02
CA ILE A 475 -51.96 40.05 -54.93
C ILE A 475 -52.06 41.53 -55.30
N VAL A 476 -52.25 41.73 -56.61
CA VAL A 476 -52.22 42.93 -57.45
C VAL A 476 -53.00 44.11 -56.88
#